data_AF-A0A7Y2U4S8-F1
#
_entry.id   AF-A0A7Y2U4S8-F1
#
_cell.length_a   1.000
_cell.length_b   1.000
_cell.length_c   1.000
_cell.angle_alpha   90.00
_cell.angle_beta   90.00
_cell.angle_gamma   90.00
#
_symmetry.space_group_name_H-M   'P 1'
#
loop_
_entity.id
_entity.type
_entity.pdbx_description
1 polymer ?
#
loop_
_entity_poly.entity_id
_entity_poly.type
_entity_poly.pdbx_seq_one_letter_code
_entity_poly.pdbx_strand_id
1 'polypeptide(L)'
;GDYDLVIDALLGTGLDREPSGAYAEAIEAANHSEAFVMAVDIPSGLHADTGRALGTTIIADMTVTFIGSKRGLFTADGPDHAGEVLFDDLETPDSVRVSESNSGILVQEGIILEKLPPRLMNSHKGSYGWLLVSGGDRGMSGAVRLCGEAALRGGAGKVTVVTREEHAALINVGCPELMVRGTGDTGDIGALLSSVDVIVTGTGLGQGDWSGQLLEACLLAGKPTVVDADGLNLMAQGSGRRGDAVDEHQWILTPHPAEAARLLGCSTREVQENRVGAAQEIASALGAIVVLKGCGSVIAHPAGRYAICPLGNPGMATAGSGDVLSGVIGALLAQGLEPWDAALTGVAAHAAAGDLAAGQFGQRGMLASDITAFLPAVLNPV
;
A
#
# COMPACT_ATOMS: atom_id res chain seq x y z
N GLY A 1 39.36 12.63 3.16
CA GLY A 1 40.42 11.79 2.56
C GLY A 1 40.62 12.22 1.12
N ASP A 2 41.76 11.94 0.51
CA ASP A 2 42.12 12.35 -0.87
C ASP A 2 41.38 11.58 -1.99
N TYR A 3 40.18 11.05 -1.72
CA TYR A 3 39.43 10.24 -2.68
C TYR A 3 38.08 10.89 -2.97
N ASP A 4 37.75 11.01 -4.25
CA ASP A 4 36.48 11.58 -4.72
C ASP A 4 35.36 10.52 -4.82
N LEU A 5 35.73 9.23 -4.91
CA LEU A 5 34.82 8.10 -5.11
C LEU A 5 35.26 6.88 -4.28
N VAL A 6 34.30 6.28 -3.58
CA VAL A 6 34.42 4.98 -2.93
C VAL A 6 33.51 3.99 -3.67
N ILE A 7 34.08 2.87 -4.11
CA ILE A 7 33.32 1.77 -4.71
C ILE A 7 33.18 0.67 -3.67
N ASP A 8 31.97 0.49 -3.16
CA ASP A 8 31.61 -0.63 -2.30
C ASP A 8 31.35 -1.87 -3.15
N ALA A 9 32.27 -2.82 -3.08
CA ALA A 9 32.13 -4.17 -3.63
C ALA A 9 32.57 -5.23 -2.61
N LEU A 10 32.37 -4.95 -1.31
CA LEU A 10 32.86 -5.80 -0.22
C LEU A 10 32.01 -7.05 -0.02
N LEU A 11 30.69 -6.90 0.04
CA LEU A 11 29.72 -7.93 0.36
C LEU A 11 28.51 -7.84 -0.58
N GLY A 12 27.99 -8.98 -1.02
CA GLY A 12 26.86 -9.06 -1.96
C GLY A 12 25.63 -9.74 -1.36
N THR A 13 24.83 -10.37 -2.23
CA THR A 13 23.54 -10.99 -1.88
C THR A 13 23.60 -12.14 -0.86
N GLY A 14 24.75 -12.76 -0.66
CA GLY A 14 24.93 -13.90 0.26
C GLY A 14 25.10 -13.52 1.74
N LEU A 15 24.95 -12.24 2.10
CA LEU A 15 25.14 -11.78 3.47
C LEU A 15 23.95 -12.16 4.37
N ASP A 16 24.23 -12.94 5.42
CA ASP A 16 23.24 -13.41 6.40
C ASP A 16 23.57 -13.00 7.86
N ARG A 17 24.64 -12.22 8.04
CA ARG A 17 25.16 -11.80 9.35
C ARG A 17 25.78 -10.42 9.30
N GLU A 18 25.89 -9.79 10.46
CA GLU A 18 26.50 -8.46 10.60
C GLU A 18 27.97 -8.46 10.12
N PRO A 19 28.40 -7.48 9.32
CA PRO A 19 29.80 -7.28 9.00
C PRO A 19 30.64 -7.09 10.28
N SER A 20 31.85 -7.62 10.29
CA SER A 20 32.74 -7.58 11.47
C SER A 20 34.21 -7.46 11.06
N GLY A 21 35.05 -7.06 12.02
CA GLY A 21 36.49 -6.85 11.81
C GLY A 21 36.74 -5.86 10.69
N ALA A 22 37.67 -6.20 9.79
CA ALA A 22 38.08 -5.34 8.68
C ALA A 22 36.91 -4.91 7.77
N TYR A 23 35.85 -5.72 7.63
CA TYR A 23 34.67 -5.31 6.85
C TYR A 23 33.90 -4.18 7.53
N ALA A 24 33.64 -4.29 8.83
CA ALA A 24 32.95 -3.24 9.58
C ALA A 24 33.77 -1.94 9.61
N GLU A 25 35.08 -2.05 9.83
CA GLU A 25 36.01 -0.91 9.82
C GLU A 25 36.03 -0.22 8.44
N ALA A 26 36.02 -0.98 7.35
CA ALA A 26 35.97 -0.42 6.00
C ALA A 26 34.64 0.30 5.70
N ILE A 27 33.52 -0.29 6.11
CA ILE A 27 32.19 0.31 5.94
C ILE A 27 32.09 1.61 6.75
N GLU A 28 32.54 1.61 8.01
CA GLU A 28 32.58 2.82 8.84
C GLU A 28 33.46 3.90 8.22
N ALA A 29 34.63 3.54 7.70
CA ALA A 29 35.52 4.50 7.05
C ALA A 29 34.89 5.10 5.78
N ALA A 30 34.16 4.30 4.99
CA ALA A 30 33.43 4.76 3.81
C ALA A 30 32.30 5.74 4.20
N ASN A 31 31.47 5.38 5.17
CA ASN A 31 30.34 6.20 5.64
C ASN A 31 30.76 7.53 6.28
N HIS A 32 31.96 7.61 6.86
CA HIS A 32 32.52 8.85 7.41
C HIS A 32 33.31 9.68 6.39
N SER A 33 33.46 9.19 5.15
CA SER A 33 34.14 9.92 4.09
C SER A 33 33.23 10.97 3.46
N GLU A 34 33.81 12.01 2.86
CA GLU A 34 33.08 12.99 2.04
C GLU A 34 33.03 12.56 0.55
N ALA A 35 33.52 11.37 0.24
CA ALA A 35 33.55 10.84 -1.12
C ALA A 35 32.14 10.41 -1.56
N PHE A 36 31.88 10.45 -2.86
CA PHE A 36 30.70 9.81 -3.42
C PHE A 36 30.81 8.29 -3.21
N VAL A 37 29.77 7.63 -2.70
CA VAL A 37 29.76 6.19 -2.43
C VAL A 37 28.87 5.47 -3.43
N MET A 38 29.48 4.62 -4.26
CA MET A 38 28.79 3.75 -5.20
C MET A 38 28.83 2.31 -4.73
N ALA A 39 27.67 1.70 -4.49
CA ALA A 39 27.56 0.28 -4.17
C ALA A 39 27.39 -0.58 -5.44
N VAL A 40 28.10 -1.70 -5.47
CA VAL A 40 28.02 -2.71 -6.52
C VAL A 40 27.09 -3.82 -6.06
N ASP A 41 26.00 -4.00 -6.79
CA ASP A 41 24.90 -4.95 -6.57
C ASP A 41 23.97 -4.63 -5.40
N ILE A 42 24.53 -4.47 -4.20
CA ILE A 42 23.82 -4.14 -2.97
C ILE A 42 24.79 -3.46 -1.98
N PRO A 43 24.36 -2.45 -1.21
CA PRO A 43 25.19 -1.88 -0.15
C PRO A 43 25.64 -2.94 0.86
N SER A 44 26.95 -3.04 1.10
CA SER A 44 27.52 -3.98 2.06
C SER A 44 26.95 -3.74 3.45
N GLY A 45 26.42 -4.81 4.06
CA GLY A 45 25.69 -4.75 5.33
C GLY A 45 24.16 -4.81 5.17
N LEU A 46 23.62 -4.56 3.97
CA LEU A 46 22.19 -4.64 3.71
C LEU A 46 21.78 -6.07 3.32
N HIS A 47 20.75 -6.61 3.96
CA HIS A 47 20.24 -7.94 3.63
C HIS A 47 19.38 -7.90 2.34
N ALA A 48 19.80 -8.65 1.32
CA ALA A 48 19.20 -8.61 -0.02
C ALA A 48 17.72 -8.98 -0.12
N ASP A 49 17.23 -9.90 0.72
CA ASP A 49 15.80 -10.29 0.71
C ASP A 49 14.90 -9.52 1.67
N THR A 50 15.43 -8.93 2.74
CA THR A 50 14.59 -8.31 3.78
C THR A 50 14.70 -6.79 3.79
N GLY A 51 15.77 -6.24 3.23
CA GLY A 51 16.09 -4.81 3.27
C GLY A 51 16.50 -4.33 4.66
N ARG A 52 16.85 -5.24 5.55
CA ARG A 52 17.35 -4.89 6.89
C ARG A 52 18.82 -4.51 6.83
N ALA A 53 19.18 -3.43 7.48
CA ALA A 53 20.58 -3.12 7.79
C ALA A 53 21.08 -4.09 8.89
N LEU A 54 22.11 -4.88 8.60
CA LEU A 54 22.70 -5.84 9.52
C LEU A 54 23.87 -5.19 10.25
N GLY A 55 23.58 -4.36 11.24
CA GLY A 55 24.60 -3.59 11.95
C GLY A 55 25.21 -2.51 11.06
N THR A 56 26.54 -2.38 11.07
CA THR A 56 27.26 -1.41 10.22
C THR A 56 27.01 -1.71 8.74
N THR A 57 26.36 -0.77 8.05
CA THR A 57 25.89 -0.91 6.67
C THR A 57 26.25 0.33 5.86
N ILE A 58 26.69 0.14 4.61
CA ILE A 58 27.04 1.23 3.68
C ILE A 58 25.83 2.14 3.45
N ILE A 59 26.07 3.44 3.47
CA ILE A 59 25.12 4.47 3.01
C ILE A 59 25.62 4.92 1.64
N ALA A 60 25.03 4.40 0.57
CA ALA A 60 25.43 4.71 -0.79
C ALA A 60 24.68 5.94 -1.32
N ASP A 61 25.36 6.74 -2.14
CA ASP A 61 24.72 7.76 -2.97
C ASP A 61 24.04 7.12 -4.20
N MET A 62 24.59 6.00 -4.67
CA MET A 62 24.08 5.23 -5.80
C MET A 62 24.39 3.74 -5.64
N THR A 63 23.46 2.88 -6.07
CA THR A 63 23.66 1.43 -6.19
C THR A 63 23.41 0.98 -7.63
N VAL A 64 24.36 0.26 -8.22
CA VAL A 64 24.13 -0.42 -9.52
C VAL A 64 23.85 -1.89 -9.25
N THR A 65 22.62 -2.35 -9.52
CA THR A 65 22.18 -3.73 -9.27
C THR A 65 22.01 -4.53 -10.57
N PHE A 66 22.36 -5.81 -10.53
CA PHE A 66 22.51 -6.62 -11.75
C PHE A 66 21.51 -7.77 -11.86
N ILE A 67 21.14 -8.17 -13.09
CA ILE A 67 20.34 -9.38 -13.43
C ILE A 67 18.88 -9.32 -12.94
N GLY A 68 18.66 -9.05 -11.66
CA GLY A 68 17.37 -8.74 -11.06
C GLY A 68 17.52 -7.69 -9.95
N SER A 69 16.48 -6.88 -9.79
CA SER A 69 16.37 -5.88 -8.73
C SER A 69 16.17 -6.57 -7.38
N LYS A 70 17.17 -6.50 -6.49
CA LYS A 70 17.09 -7.15 -5.16
C LYS A 70 16.03 -6.44 -4.34
N ARG A 71 15.06 -7.21 -3.83
CA ARG A 71 13.91 -6.67 -3.08
C ARG A 71 14.32 -5.81 -1.88
N GLY A 72 15.43 -6.17 -1.22
CA GLY A 72 15.96 -5.47 -0.06
C GLY A 72 16.44 -4.04 -0.34
N LEU A 73 16.65 -3.65 -1.60
CA LEU A 73 16.93 -2.27 -1.98
C LEU A 73 15.71 -1.35 -1.86
N PHE A 74 14.50 -1.93 -1.87
CA PHE A 74 13.24 -1.18 -2.07
C PHE A 74 12.27 -1.30 -0.90
N THR A 75 12.69 -1.85 0.24
CA THR A 75 11.83 -2.06 1.42
C THR A 75 12.64 -1.91 2.70
N ALA A 76 11.94 -1.68 3.82
CA ALA A 76 12.55 -1.55 5.14
C ALA A 76 13.64 -0.46 5.15
N ASP A 77 14.86 -0.78 5.56
CA ASP A 77 15.98 0.16 5.67
C ASP A 77 16.68 0.39 4.31
N GLY A 78 16.43 -0.47 3.32
CA GLY A 78 17.07 -0.43 2.01
C GLY A 78 17.11 0.95 1.34
N PRO A 79 15.97 1.65 1.23
CA PRO A 79 15.93 2.99 0.63
C PRO A 79 16.79 4.04 1.33
N ASP A 80 17.08 3.88 2.64
CA ASP A 80 17.98 4.78 3.37
C ASP A 80 19.47 4.46 3.12
N HIS A 81 19.78 3.29 2.54
CA HIS A 81 21.14 2.81 2.29
C HIS A 81 21.51 2.73 0.81
N ALA A 82 20.54 2.63 -0.09
CA ALA A 82 20.78 2.30 -1.50
C ALA A 82 21.04 3.52 -2.40
N GLY A 83 20.63 4.72 -1.98
CA GLY A 83 20.70 5.92 -2.82
C GLY A 83 19.89 5.77 -4.11
N GLU A 84 20.37 6.35 -5.21
CA GLU A 84 19.78 6.10 -6.54
C GLU A 84 20.09 4.66 -7.00
N VAL A 85 19.06 3.88 -7.30
CA VAL A 85 19.25 2.48 -7.76
C VAL A 85 19.15 2.41 -9.27
N LEU A 86 20.26 2.03 -9.92
CA LEU A 86 20.34 1.74 -11.35
C LEU A 86 20.32 0.23 -11.58
N PHE A 87 19.57 -0.22 -12.60
CA PHE A 87 19.49 -1.62 -12.97
C PHE A 87 20.23 -1.88 -14.28
N ASP A 88 21.11 -2.88 -14.28
CA ASP A 88 21.77 -3.40 -15.48
C ASP A 88 21.45 -4.90 -15.61
N ASP A 89 20.90 -5.32 -16.73
CA ASP A 89 20.52 -6.71 -16.94
C ASP A 89 21.67 -7.63 -17.31
N LEU A 90 22.87 -7.07 -17.54
CA LEU A 90 24.05 -7.77 -18.03
C LEU A 90 23.78 -8.63 -19.27
N GLU A 91 22.87 -8.17 -20.14
CA GLU A 91 22.42 -8.86 -21.34
C GLU A 91 21.90 -10.29 -21.04
N THR A 92 21.34 -10.49 -19.83
CA THR A 92 20.81 -11.81 -19.45
C THR A 92 19.65 -12.24 -20.36
N PRO A 93 19.64 -13.50 -20.85
CA PRO A 93 18.58 -13.99 -21.71
C PRO A 93 17.21 -13.91 -21.03
N ASP A 94 16.15 -13.62 -21.79
CA ASP A 94 14.77 -13.56 -21.26
C ASP A 94 14.34 -14.84 -20.55
N SER A 95 14.92 -15.99 -20.92
CA SER A 95 14.67 -17.25 -20.21
C SER A 95 15.05 -17.20 -18.73
N VAL A 96 16.05 -16.42 -18.34
CA VAL A 96 16.45 -16.20 -16.93
C VAL A 96 15.44 -15.30 -16.21
N ARG A 97 14.85 -14.34 -16.92
CA ARG A 97 13.83 -13.43 -16.38
C ARG A 97 12.47 -14.10 -16.19
N VAL A 98 12.12 -15.01 -17.10
CA VAL A 98 10.82 -15.69 -17.13
C VAL A 98 10.82 -17.00 -16.30
N SER A 99 12.01 -17.54 -15.95
CA SER A 99 12.10 -18.87 -15.33
C SER A 99 11.67 -18.96 -13.87
N GLU A 100 11.51 -17.86 -13.15
CA GLU A 100 11.16 -17.90 -11.73
C GLU A 100 9.75 -17.36 -11.48
N SER A 101 8.82 -18.29 -11.22
CA SER A 101 7.40 -17.99 -10.95
C SER A 101 7.14 -17.21 -9.64
N ASN A 102 8.17 -16.70 -8.96
CA ASN A 102 8.06 -16.04 -7.65
C ASN A 102 9.15 -14.99 -7.33
N SER A 103 9.87 -14.44 -8.32
CA SER A 103 10.94 -13.44 -8.12
C SER A 103 10.44 -12.03 -7.71
N GLY A 104 9.12 -11.83 -7.66
CA GLY A 104 8.50 -10.56 -7.26
C GLY A 104 8.43 -9.53 -8.38
N ILE A 105 7.52 -8.56 -8.24
CA ILE A 105 7.32 -7.47 -9.20
C ILE A 105 7.76 -6.16 -8.55
N LEU A 106 8.64 -5.40 -9.21
CA LEU A 106 8.89 -4.01 -8.83
C LEU A 106 7.85 -3.14 -9.52
N VAL A 107 6.97 -2.50 -8.74
CA VAL A 107 5.90 -1.66 -9.30
C VAL A 107 6.50 -0.41 -9.92
N GLN A 108 6.07 -0.09 -11.13
CA GLN A 108 6.44 1.11 -11.85
C GLN A 108 5.21 2.00 -12.05
N GLU A 109 5.41 3.32 -12.09
CA GLU A 109 4.32 4.29 -12.30
C GLU A 109 3.53 4.03 -13.59
N GLY A 110 4.20 3.48 -14.62
CA GLY A 110 3.58 3.13 -15.90
C GLY A 110 2.38 2.16 -15.80
N ILE A 111 2.27 1.39 -14.71
CA ILE A 111 1.12 0.49 -14.49
C ILE A 111 -0.21 1.26 -14.46
N ILE A 112 -0.17 2.53 -14.05
CA ILE A 112 -1.36 3.39 -13.94
C ILE A 112 -1.96 3.61 -15.33
N LEU A 113 -1.12 3.98 -16.30
CA LEU A 113 -1.54 4.18 -17.69
C LEU A 113 -1.90 2.86 -18.38
N GLU A 114 -1.23 1.76 -18.03
CA GLU A 114 -1.54 0.44 -18.57
C GLU A 114 -2.93 -0.05 -18.15
N LYS A 115 -3.30 0.15 -16.88
CA LYS A 115 -4.53 -0.40 -16.30
C LYS A 115 -5.73 0.55 -16.35
N LEU A 116 -5.50 1.85 -16.55
CA LEU A 116 -6.56 2.85 -16.66
C LEU A 116 -6.53 3.49 -18.04
N PRO A 117 -7.20 2.91 -19.05
CA PRO A 117 -7.32 3.57 -20.34
C PRO A 117 -8.24 4.81 -20.26
N PRO A 118 -8.18 5.72 -21.25
CA PRO A 118 -9.07 6.87 -21.33
C PRO A 118 -10.56 6.48 -21.26
N ARG A 119 -11.34 7.31 -20.57
CA ARG A 119 -12.77 7.10 -20.41
C ARG A 119 -13.53 7.22 -21.73
N LEU A 120 -14.48 6.31 -21.96
CA LEU A 120 -15.38 6.38 -23.11
C LEU A 120 -16.27 7.64 -23.03
N MET A 121 -16.40 8.33 -24.16
CA MET A 121 -17.25 9.52 -24.28
C MET A 121 -18.72 9.25 -23.99
N ASN A 122 -19.23 8.07 -24.39
CA ASN A 122 -20.61 7.65 -24.12
C ASN A 122 -20.68 6.82 -22.83
N SER A 123 -20.42 7.47 -21.71
CA SER A 123 -20.48 6.87 -20.38
C SER A 123 -21.42 7.66 -19.47
N HIS A 124 -21.83 7.05 -18.37
CA HIS A 124 -22.61 7.69 -17.31
C HIS A 124 -22.07 7.28 -15.95
N LYS A 125 -22.56 7.88 -14.86
CA LYS A 125 -22.11 7.55 -13.49
C LYS A 125 -22.17 6.06 -13.13
N GLY A 126 -23.09 5.28 -13.73
CA GLY A 126 -23.14 3.83 -13.52
C GLY A 126 -22.06 3.04 -14.28
N SER A 127 -21.35 3.64 -15.22
CA SER A 127 -20.30 2.98 -16.02
C SER A 127 -19.01 2.77 -15.24
N TYR A 128 -18.86 3.45 -14.11
CA TYR A 128 -17.67 3.44 -13.25
C TYR A 128 -17.99 2.98 -11.84
N GLY A 129 -19.05 2.17 -11.72
CA GLY A 129 -19.48 1.50 -10.50
C GLY A 129 -20.03 2.40 -9.40
N TRP A 130 -20.56 1.72 -8.38
CA TRP A 130 -21.05 2.28 -7.14
C TRP A 130 -20.24 1.71 -5.97
N LEU A 131 -19.43 2.58 -5.37
CA LEU A 131 -18.67 2.29 -4.17
C LEU A 131 -19.46 2.65 -2.91
N LEU A 132 -19.47 1.74 -1.93
CA LEU A 132 -19.85 2.04 -0.56
C LEU A 132 -18.60 2.19 0.30
N VAL A 133 -18.56 3.21 1.15
CA VAL A 133 -17.52 3.39 2.17
C VAL A 133 -18.17 3.36 3.55
N SER A 134 -17.79 2.45 4.43
CA SER A 134 -18.35 2.31 5.77
C SER A 134 -17.32 2.57 6.86
N GLY A 135 -17.70 3.41 7.83
CA GLY A 135 -16.83 3.78 8.94
C GLY A 135 -17.20 5.09 9.61
N GLY A 136 -16.22 5.74 10.23
CA GLY A 136 -16.40 7.01 10.92
C GLY A 136 -17.27 6.91 12.18
N ASP A 137 -16.83 6.11 13.14
CA ASP A 137 -17.35 6.15 14.50
C ASP A 137 -17.03 7.49 15.19
N ARG A 138 -17.52 7.68 16.40
CA ARG A 138 -17.40 8.93 17.17
C ARG A 138 -15.94 9.36 17.27
N GLY A 139 -15.68 10.60 16.83
CA GLY A 139 -14.33 11.19 16.79
C GLY A 139 -13.53 10.86 15.52
N MET A 140 -14.03 9.99 14.63
CA MET A 140 -13.31 9.49 13.46
C MET A 140 -14.03 9.76 12.12
N SER A 141 -15.01 10.69 12.09
CA SER A 141 -15.75 11.06 10.87
C SER A 141 -14.87 11.58 9.73
N GLY A 142 -13.69 12.12 10.06
CA GLY A 142 -12.70 12.56 9.07
C GLY A 142 -12.15 11.41 8.22
N ALA A 143 -11.92 10.23 8.81
CA ALA A 143 -11.33 9.08 8.13
C ALA A 143 -12.22 8.59 6.97
N VAL A 144 -13.51 8.34 7.27
CA VAL A 144 -14.48 7.87 6.28
C VAL A 144 -14.75 8.93 5.19
N ARG A 145 -14.66 10.21 5.55
CA ARG A 145 -14.77 11.32 4.57
C ARG A 145 -13.57 11.36 3.63
N LEU A 146 -12.34 11.28 4.15
CA LEU A 146 -11.12 11.24 3.34
C LEU A 146 -11.14 10.07 2.36
N CYS A 147 -11.55 8.89 2.83
CA CYS A 147 -11.72 7.71 1.99
C CYS A 147 -12.75 7.93 0.87
N GLY A 148 -13.93 8.49 1.22
CA GLY A 148 -14.96 8.81 0.23
C GLY A 148 -14.53 9.83 -0.82
N GLU A 149 -13.86 10.92 -0.40
CA GLU A 149 -13.34 11.94 -1.32
C GLU A 149 -12.24 11.38 -2.23
N ALA A 150 -11.33 10.58 -1.67
CA ALA A 150 -10.31 9.88 -2.43
C ALA A 150 -10.93 8.91 -3.45
N ALA A 151 -12.03 8.24 -3.12
CA ALA A 151 -12.74 7.39 -4.06
C ALA A 151 -13.38 8.16 -5.21
N LEU A 152 -13.99 9.33 -4.94
CA LEU A 152 -14.51 10.21 -5.98
C LEU A 152 -13.39 10.68 -6.92
N ARG A 153 -12.26 11.14 -6.34
CA ARG A 153 -11.06 11.55 -7.10
C ARG A 153 -10.40 10.38 -7.81
N GLY A 154 -10.52 9.19 -7.26
CA GLY A 154 -10.08 7.91 -7.82
C GLY A 154 -10.91 7.46 -9.04
N GLY A 155 -12.03 8.12 -9.31
CA GLY A 155 -12.87 7.88 -10.47
C GLY A 155 -14.08 6.98 -10.23
N ALA A 156 -14.44 6.65 -8.99
CA ALA A 156 -15.69 5.94 -8.74
C ALA A 156 -16.89 6.74 -9.29
N GLY A 157 -17.81 6.07 -9.97
CA GLY A 157 -18.94 6.71 -10.62
C GLY A 157 -19.98 7.23 -9.64
N LYS A 158 -20.18 6.51 -8.53
CA LYS A 158 -20.98 6.91 -7.37
C LYS A 158 -20.26 6.48 -6.09
N VAL A 159 -20.32 7.32 -5.06
CA VAL A 159 -19.80 6.98 -3.73
C VAL A 159 -20.88 7.23 -2.69
N THR A 160 -21.18 6.20 -1.89
CA THR A 160 -22.05 6.31 -0.72
C THR A 160 -21.27 6.04 0.56
N VAL A 161 -21.27 6.98 1.50
CA VAL A 161 -20.71 6.79 2.83
C VAL A 161 -21.81 6.30 3.78
N VAL A 162 -21.55 5.21 4.49
CA VAL A 162 -22.34 4.75 5.64
C VAL A 162 -21.56 5.08 6.91
N THR A 163 -22.15 5.90 7.77
CA THR A 163 -21.50 6.37 9.01
C THR A 163 -22.51 6.57 10.13
N ARG A 164 -22.08 7.03 11.30
CA ARG A 164 -22.95 7.43 12.41
C ARG A 164 -23.95 8.50 11.97
N GLU A 165 -25.17 8.43 12.49
CA GLU A 165 -26.24 9.37 12.14
C GLU A 165 -25.85 10.83 12.37
N GLU A 166 -25.17 11.10 13.49
CA GLU A 166 -24.68 12.44 13.84
C GLU A 166 -23.64 13.03 12.85
N HIS A 167 -22.99 12.21 12.02
CA HIS A 167 -21.96 12.66 11.08
C HIS A 167 -22.51 12.96 9.68
N ALA A 168 -23.69 12.45 9.34
CA ALA A 168 -24.16 12.41 7.95
C ALA A 168 -24.23 13.80 7.30
N ALA A 169 -24.85 14.76 7.98
CA ALA A 169 -24.94 16.13 7.49
C ALA A 169 -23.57 16.84 7.45
N LEU A 170 -22.69 16.56 8.41
CA LEU A 170 -21.37 17.21 8.51
C LEU A 170 -20.46 16.81 7.34
N ILE A 171 -20.50 15.54 6.93
CA ILE A 171 -19.73 15.07 5.78
C ILE A 171 -20.20 15.76 4.50
N ASN A 172 -21.52 15.85 4.27
CA ASN A 172 -22.08 16.51 3.08
C ASN A 172 -21.75 18.00 2.99
N VAL A 173 -21.58 18.70 4.11
CA VAL A 173 -21.17 20.10 4.10
C VAL A 173 -19.76 20.25 3.52
N GLY A 174 -18.88 19.27 3.76
CA GLY A 174 -17.50 19.30 3.28
C GLY A 174 -17.33 18.80 1.84
N CYS A 175 -18.12 17.80 1.44
CA CYS A 175 -18.13 17.27 0.07
C CYS A 175 -19.57 16.87 -0.32
N PRO A 176 -20.31 17.75 -1.00
CA PRO A 176 -21.71 17.51 -1.36
C PRO A 176 -21.90 16.42 -2.43
N GLU A 177 -20.83 16.04 -3.13
CA GLU A 177 -20.83 14.96 -4.11
C GLU A 177 -20.99 13.57 -3.47
N LEU A 178 -20.65 13.43 -2.18
CA LEU A 178 -20.87 12.20 -1.42
C LEU A 178 -22.37 12.01 -1.14
N MET A 179 -22.88 10.82 -1.43
CA MET A 179 -24.15 10.39 -0.84
C MET A 179 -23.86 9.87 0.56
N VAL A 180 -24.55 10.34 1.59
CA VAL A 180 -24.26 9.91 2.96
C VAL A 180 -25.50 9.33 3.61
N ARG A 181 -25.36 8.13 4.18
CA ARG A 181 -26.37 7.43 4.98
C ARG A 181 -25.87 7.36 6.42
N GLY A 182 -26.52 8.16 7.27
CA GLY A 182 -26.40 8.01 8.71
C GLY A 182 -27.12 6.75 9.18
N THR A 183 -26.51 5.99 10.09
CA THR A 183 -27.14 4.82 10.70
C THR A 183 -26.86 4.72 12.20
N GLY A 184 -27.93 4.48 12.97
CA GLY A 184 -27.85 4.11 14.39
C GLY A 184 -27.81 2.60 14.62
N ASP A 185 -28.36 1.81 13.70
CA ASP A 185 -28.45 0.34 13.74
C ASP A 185 -28.30 -0.22 12.30
N THR A 186 -27.51 -1.28 12.15
CA THR A 186 -27.08 -1.82 10.85
C THR A 186 -28.20 -2.53 10.09
N GLY A 187 -29.35 -2.80 10.71
CA GLY A 187 -30.52 -3.41 10.07
C GLY A 187 -31.06 -2.65 8.84
N ASP A 188 -30.74 -1.36 8.68
CA ASP A 188 -31.29 -0.48 7.63
C ASP A 188 -30.40 -0.32 6.38
N ILE A 189 -29.28 -1.05 6.25
CA ILE A 189 -28.38 -0.91 5.09
C ILE A 189 -28.38 -2.09 4.11
N GLY A 190 -29.14 -3.16 4.38
CA GLY A 190 -29.11 -4.38 3.55
C GLY A 190 -29.51 -4.15 2.08
N ALA A 191 -30.52 -3.31 1.82
CA ALA A 191 -30.93 -2.96 0.46
C ALA A 191 -29.84 -2.16 -0.29
N LEU A 192 -29.12 -1.30 0.44
CA LEU A 192 -27.99 -0.54 -0.11
C LEU A 192 -26.82 -1.47 -0.43
N LEU A 193 -26.41 -2.32 0.51
CA LEU A 193 -25.34 -3.31 0.32
C LEU A 193 -25.61 -4.23 -0.88
N SER A 194 -26.86 -4.61 -1.11
CA SER A 194 -27.24 -5.43 -2.27
C SER A 194 -27.07 -4.68 -3.61
N SER A 195 -27.20 -3.35 -3.59
CA SER A 195 -27.24 -2.48 -4.78
C SER A 195 -25.88 -1.93 -5.20
N VAL A 196 -24.90 -1.90 -4.29
CA VAL A 196 -23.54 -1.42 -4.60
C VAL A 196 -22.71 -2.49 -5.30
N ASP A 197 -21.67 -2.05 -5.98
CA ASP A 197 -20.76 -2.92 -6.72
C ASP A 197 -19.56 -3.33 -5.86
N VAL A 198 -19.05 -2.39 -5.04
CA VAL A 198 -17.83 -2.55 -4.24
C VAL A 198 -17.99 -1.91 -2.87
N ILE A 199 -17.29 -2.44 -1.85
CA ILE A 199 -17.28 -1.92 -0.49
C ILE A 199 -15.85 -1.56 -0.06
N VAL A 200 -15.69 -0.46 0.67
CA VAL A 200 -14.54 -0.16 1.53
C VAL A 200 -15.06 -0.07 2.95
N THR A 201 -14.44 -0.79 3.89
CA THR A 201 -14.88 -0.82 5.29
C THR A 201 -13.69 -0.75 6.26
N GLY A 202 -13.93 -0.19 7.44
CA GLY A 202 -12.97 -0.20 8.54
C GLY A 202 -12.28 1.13 8.81
N THR A 203 -12.34 2.09 7.87
CA THR A 203 -11.74 3.42 8.00
C THR A 203 -12.40 4.21 9.14
N GLY A 204 -11.68 4.37 10.26
CA GLY A 204 -12.20 5.01 11.46
C GLY A 204 -13.46 4.34 12.02
N LEU A 205 -13.63 3.03 11.80
CA LEU A 205 -14.85 2.30 12.16
C LEU A 205 -15.02 2.12 13.67
N GLY A 206 -13.96 2.25 14.48
CA GLY A 206 -13.97 1.89 15.89
C GLY A 206 -14.09 0.38 16.09
N GLN A 207 -14.17 -0.06 17.35
CA GLN A 207 -14.16 -1.49 17.72
C GLN A 207 -15.32 -1.85 18.67
N GLY A 208 -16.39 -1.05 18.70
CA GLY A 208 -17.58 -1.32 19.50
C GLY A 208 -18.61 -2.19 18.78
N ASP A 209 -19.75 -2.45 19.43
CA ASP A 209 -20.81 -3.31 18.89
C ASP A 209 -21.32 -2.84 17.51
N TRP A 210 -21.54 -1.53 17.36
CA TRP A 210 -21.94 -0.93 16.07
C TRP A 210 -20.91 -1.20 14.97
N SER A 211 -19.62 -1.09 15.31
CA SER A 211 -18.50 -1.32 14.41
C SER A 211 -18.46 -2.77 13.94
N GLY A 212 -18.59 -3.71 14.89
CA GLY A 212 -18.63 -5.14 14.62
C GLY A 212 -19.80 -5.54 13.72
N GLN A 213 -21.01 -5.05 14.03
CA GLN A 213 -22.21 -5.30 13.23
C GLN A 213 -22.09 -4.72 11.82
N LEU A 214 -21.50 -3.53 11.67
CA LEU A 214 -21.37 -2.87 10.37
C LEU A 214 -20.34 -3.59 9.51
N LEU A 215 -19.21 -3.99 10.11
CA LEU A 215 -18.20 -4.81 9.44
C LEU A 215 -18.80 -6.14 8.98
N GLU A 216 -19.51 -6.85 9.86
CA GLU A 216 -20.13 -8.13 9.55
C GLU A 216 -21.13 -8.01 8.39
N ALA A 217 -22.00 -6.99 8.43
CA ALA A 217 -22.94 -6.72 7.34
C ALA A 217 -22.24 -6.47 5.99
N CYS A 218 -21.13 -5.72 6.00
CA CYS A 218 -20.33 -5.47 4.80
C CYS A 218 -19.68 -6.74 4.26
N LEU A 219 -19.06 -7.55 5.11
CA LEU A 219 -18.36 -8.77 4.71
C LEU A 219 -19.31 -9.86 4.23
N LEU A 220 -20.53 -9.93 4.78
CA LEU A 220 -21.58 -10.87 4.35
C LEU A 220 -22.28 -10.45 3.05
N ALA A 221 -22.05 -9.24 2.53
CA ALA A 221 -22.69 -8.75 1.32
C ALA A 221 -22.22 -9.46 0.03
N GLY A 222 -21.12 -10.22 0.08
CA GLY A 222 -20.58 -10.96 -1.07
C GLY A 222 -20.11 -10.05 -2.21
N LYS A 223 -19.57 -8.86 -1.86
CA LYS A 223 -19.04 -7.88 -2.82
C LYS A 223 -17.51 -7.83 -2.74
N PRO A 224 -16.81 -7.46 -3.83
CA PRO A 224 -15.42 -7.02 -3.74
C PRO A 224 -15.26 -5.98 -2.65
N THR A 225 -14.33 -6.23 -1.73
CA THR A 225 -14.22 -5.45 -0.48
C THR A 225 -12.79 -5.08 -0.15
N VAL A 226 -12.55 -3.81 0.13
CA VAL A 226 -11.32 -3.33 0.77
C VAL A 226 -11.56 -3.23 2.27
N VAL A 227 -10.72 -3.88 3.08
CA VAL A 227 -10.77 -3.80 4.54
C VAL A 227 -9.52 -3.09 5.06
N ASP A 228 -9.72 -2.03 5.81
CA ASP A 228 -8.63 -1.22 6.38
C ASP A 228 -8.83 -0.99 7.89
N ALA A 229 -7.76 -0.53 8.54
CA ALA A 229 -7.79 0.04 9.88
C ALA A 229 -8.56 -0.81 10.92
N ASP A 230 -9.63 -0.25 11.51
CA ASP A 230 -10.39 -0.93 12.56
C ASP A 230 -11.13 -2.16 12.06
N GLY A 231 -11.43 -2.25 10.76
CA GLY A 231 -11.94 -3.48 10.15
C GLY A 231 -10.93 -4.63 10.32
N LEU A 232 -9.64 -4.36 10.10
CA LEU A 232 -8.56 -5.33 10.30
C LEU A 232 -8.37 -5.69 11.78
N ASN A 233 -8.51 -4.70 12.68
CA ASN A 233 -8.43 -4.95 14.12
C ASN A 233 -9.55 -5.85 14.62
N LEU A 234 -10.77 -5.62 14.15
CA LEU A 234 -11.92 -6.47 14.44
C LEU A 234 -11.75 -7.87 13.86
N MET A 235 -11.19 -7.99 12.64
CA MET A 235 -10.83 -9.29 12.06
C MET A 235 -9.83 -10.06 12.90
N ALA A 236 -8.78 -9.39 13.40
CA ALA A 236 -7.79 -10.00 14.29
C ALA A 236 -8.40 -10.49 15.62
N GLN A 237 -9.51 -9.89 16.06
CA GLN A 237 -10.27 -10.31 17.25
C GLN A 237 -11.28 -11.44 16.98
N GLY A 238 -11.33 -11.95 15.74
CA GLY A 238 -12.23 -13.03 15.34
C GLY A 238 -13.61 -12.57 14.84
N SER A 239 -13.80 -11.25 14.64
CA SER A 239 -14.99 -10.72 13.94
C SER A 239 -14.83 -10.88 12.43
N GLY A 240 -15.94 -10.97 11.69
CA GLY A 240 -15.86 -11.04 10.22
C GLY A 240 -15.41 -12.40 9.69
N ARG A 241 -16.17 -13.45 10.01
CA ARG A 241 -16.01 -14.76 9.35
C ARG A 241 -16.29 -14.60 7.86
N ARG A 242 -15.45 -15.20 7.01
CA ARG A 242 -15.83 -15.47 5.62
C ARG A 242 -17.12 -16.30 5.66
N GLY A 243 -18.18 -15.79 5.04
CA GLY A 243 -19.33 -16.63 4.72
C GLY A 243 -18.91 -17.70 3.72
N ASP A 244 -19.59 -18.85 3.74
CA ASP A 244 -19.30 -20.00 2.86
C ASP A 244 -19.45 -19.70 1.35
N ALA A 245 -19.91 -18.49 0.99
CA ALA A 245 -20.28 -18.07 -0.36
C ALA A 245 -19.42 -16.93 -0.95
N VAL A 246 -18.33 -16.52 -0.30
CA VAL A 246 -17.42 -15.50 -0.87
C VAL A 246 -16.44 -16.19 -1.80
N ASP A 247 -16.46 -15.84 -3.09
CA ASP A 247 -15.49 -16.34 -4.06
C ASP A 247 -14.05 -16.05 -3.59
N GLU A 248 -13.13 -16.95 -3.93
CA GLU A 248 -11.71 -16.75 -3.70
C GLU A 248 -11.27 -15.39 -4.30
N HIS A 249 -10.49 -14.61 -3.54
CA HIS A 249 -9.79 -13.39 -3.98
C HIS A 249 -10.59 -12.07 -4.10
N GLN A 250 -11.81 -11.97 -3.60
CA GLN A 250 -12.57 -10.70 -3.65
C GLN A 250 -12.12 -9.61 -2.65
N TRP A 251 -11.24 -9.94 -1.71
CA TRP A 251 -10.85 -9.02 -0.64
C TRP A 251 -9.45 -8.45 -0.85
N ILE A 252 -9.32 -7.15 -0.56
CA ILE A 252 -8.04 -6.45 -0.44
C ILE A 252 -7.92 -5.96 1.00
N LEU A 253 -6.86 -6.36 1.69
CA LEU A 253 -6.57 -5.94 3.06
C LEU A 253 -5.41 -4.96 3.03
N THR A 254 -5.49 -3.84 3.74
CA THR A 254 -4.46 -2.80 3.71
C THR A 254 -3.75 -2.56 5.05
N PRO A 255 -3.22 -3.59 5.73
CA PRO A 255 -2.63 -3.41 7.07
C PRO A 255 -1.38 -2.53 7.05
N HIS A 256 -1.23 -1.67 8.05
CA HIS A 256 0.09 -1.18 8.47
C HIS A 256 0.82 -2.25 9.31
N PRO A 257 2.13 -2.13 9.59
CA PRO A 257 2.89 -3.19 10.29
C PRO A 257 2.29 -3.65 11.62
N ALA A 258 1.75 -2.74 12.45
CA ALA A 258 1.11 -3.13 13.70
C ALA A 258 -0.27 -3.80 13.55
N GLU A 259 -1.00 -3.57 12.45
CA GLU A 259 -2.25 -4.28 12.13
C GLU A 259 -1.93 -5.68 11.62
N ALA A 260 -0.93 -5.79 10.74
CA ALA A 260 -0.40 -7.07 10.28
C ALA A 260 0.08 -7.95 11.45
N ALA A 261 0.78 -7.36 12.43
CA ALA A 261 1.21 -8.05 13.63
C ALA A 261 0.04 -8.63 14.44
N ARG A 262 -1.06 -7.86 14.59
CA ARG A 262 -2.28 -8.34 15.24
C ARG A 262 -2.94 -9.48 14.46
N LEU A 263 -3.02 -9.36 13.14
CA LEU A 263 -3.59 -10.41 12.26
C LEU A 263 -2.79 -11.72 12.33
N LEU A 264 -1.47 -11.63 12.46
CA LEU A 264 -0.56 -12.79 12.56
C LEU A 264 -0.35 -13.29 14.00
N GLY A 265 -0.80 -12.54 15.01
CA GLY A 265 -0.53 -12.88 16.41
C GLY A 265 0.95 -12.77 16.80
N CYS A 266 1.71 -11.91 16.13
CA CYS A 266 3.14 -11.67 16.39
C CYS A 266 3.42 -10.19 16.73
N SER A 267 4.69 -9.81 16.86
CA SER A 267 5.11 -8.43 17.10
C SER A 267 5.30 -7.63 15.80
N THR A 268 5.13 -6.30 15.87
CA THR A 268 5.45 -5.39 14.75
C THR A 268 6.89 -5.55 14.28
N ARG A 269 7.81 -5.88 15.20
CA ARG A 269 9.21 -6.14 14.87
C ARG A 269 9.35 -7.35 13.95
N GLU A 270 8.71 -8.47 14.29
CA GLU A 270 8.75 -9.68 13.45
C GLU A 270 8.19 -9.43 12.04
N VAL A 271 7.12 -8.64 11.93
CA VAL A 271 6.58 -8.21 10.62
C VAL A 271 7.62 -7.40 9.84
N GLN A 272 8.30 -6.45 10.49
CA GLN A 272 9.31 -5.62 9.84
C GLN A 272 10.57 -6.40 9.48
N GLU A 273 10.90 -7.47 10.22
CA GLU A 273 12.05 -8.32 9.93
C GLU A 273 11.90 -9.11 8.62
N ASN A 274 10.68 -9.43 8.21
CA ASN A 274 10.38 -10.03 6.92
C ASN A 274 9.00 -9.58 6.38
N ARG A 275 8.97 -8.35 5.83
CA ARG A 275 7.74 -7.72 5.33
C ARG A 275 7.06 -8.54 4.22
N VAL A 276 7.84 -9.12 3.30
CA VAL A 276 7.31 -9.95 2.20
C VAL A 276 6.68 -11.22 2.73
N GLY A 277 7.39 -11.94 3.60
CA GLY A 277 6.87 -13.16 4.22
C GLY A 277 5.59 -12.91 5.02
N ALA A 278 5.56 -11.85 5.84
CA ALA A 278 4.38 -11.47 6.62
C ALA A 278 3.17 -11.15 5.72
N ALA A 279 3.36 -10.39 4.64
CA ALA A 279 2.28 -10.08 3.71
C ALA A 279 1.75 -11.33 2.99
N GLN A 280 2.64 -12.23 2.55
CA GLN A 280 2.27 -13.51 1.93
C GLN A 280 1.53 -14.44 2.89
N GLU A 281 1.96 -14.49 4.15
CA GLU A 281 1.31 -15.30 5.18
C GLU A 281 -0.13 -14.81 5.44
N ILE A 282 -0.34 -13.51 5.60
CA ILE A 282 -1.69 -12.93 5.74
C ILE A 282 -2.52 -13.23 4.49
N ALA A 283 -1.95 -13.03 3.30
CA ALA A 283 -2.64 -13.24 2.03
C ALA A 283 -3.11 -14.69 1.89
N SER A 284 -2.24 -15.65 2.17
CA SER A 284 -2.56 -17.08 2.15
C SER A 284 -3.58 -17.46 3.23
N ALA A 285 -3.41 -16.98 4.46
CA ALA A 285 -4.28 -17.34 5.59
C ALA A 285 -5.71 -16.83 5.42
N LEU A 286 -5.87 -15.64 4.82
CA LEU A 286 -7.18 -15.01 4.62
C LEU A 286 -7.71 -15.14 3.18
N GLY A 287 -6.94 -15.76 2.28
CA GLY A 287 -7.27 -15.92 0.87
C GLY A 287 -7.53 -14.59 0.15
N ALA A 288 -6.84 -13.53 0.55
CA ALA A 288 -7.08 -12.14 0.15
C ALA A 288 -5.80 -11.50 -0.43
N ILE A 289 -5.95 -10.47 -1.25
CA ILE A 289 -4.82 -9.61 -1.61
C ILE A 289 -4.44 -8.79 -0.38
N VAL A 290 -3.15 -8.65 -0.09
CA VAL A 290 -2.67 -7.86 1.05
C VAL A 290 -1.78 -6.75 0.56
N VAL A 291 -2.04 -5.52 1.00
CA VAL A 291 -1.19 -4.34 0.84
C VAL A 291 -0.59 -4.01 2.21
N LEU A 292 0.59 -4.54 2.50
CA LEU A 292 1.33 -4.21 3.72
C LEU A 292 2.01 -2.84 3.57
N LYS A 293 1.39 -1.84 4.21
CA LYS A 293 1.82 -0.44 4.15
C LYS A 293 3.20 -0.23 4.80
N GLY A 294 3.92 0.80 4.36
CA GLY A 294 5.24 1.19 4.87
C GLY A 294 6.22 1.53 3.75
N CYS A 295 7.47 1.81 4.11
CA CYS A 295 8.57 2.02 3.17
C CYS A 295 8.74 0.75 2.31
N GLY A 296 8.60 0.88 0.99
CA GLY A 296 8.42 -0.27 0.12
C GLY A 296 7.12 -1.00 0.42
N SER A 297 5.97 -0.42 0.07
CA SER A 297 4.70 -1.08 0.33
C SER A 297 4.66 -2.41 -0.42
N VAL A 298 4.37 -3.50 0.30
CA VAL A 298 4.37 -4.86 -0.25
C VAL A 298 2.95 -5.27 -0.60
N ILE A 299 2.74 -5.71 -1.83
CA ILE A 299 1.46 -6.26 -2.30
C ILE A 299 1.61 -7.77 -2.46
N ALA A 300 0.86 -8.57 -1.72
CA ALA A 300 0.94 -10.02 -1.76
C ALA A 300 -0.36 -10.66 -2.27
N HIS A 301 -0.22 -11.66 -3.12
CA HIS A 301 -1.30 -12.47 -3.63
C HIS A 301 -1.37 -13.79 -2.85
N PRO A 302 -2.58 -14.34 -2.59
CA PRO A 302 -2.74 -15.62 -1.90
C PRO A 302 -2.07 -16.81 -2.64
N ALA A 303 -1.85 -16.68 -3.95
CA ALA A 303 -1.13 -17.67 -4.76
C ALA A 303 0.41 -17.58 -4.65
N GLY A 304 0.94 -16.73 -3.77
CA GLY A 304 2.38 -16.64 -3.49
C GLY A 304 3.13 -15.53 -4.23
N ARG A 305 2.63 -15.01 -5.36
CA ARG A 305 3.26 -13.85 -6.01
C ARG A 305 3.18 -12.60 -5.14
N TYR A 306 4.17 -11.72 -5.25
CA TYR A 306 4.21 -10.44 -4.54
C TYR A 306 4.77 -9.32 -5.42
N ALA A 307 4.56 -8.09 -5.00
CA ALA A 307 5.12 -6.89 -5.59
C ALA A 307 5.61 -5.91 -4.50
N ILE A 308 6.54 -5.04 -4.85
CA ILE A 308 7.01 -3.94 -3.99
C ILE A 308 6.84 -2.64 -4.75
N CYS A 309 6.19 -1.66 -4.12
CA CYS A 309 6.13 -0.30 -4.64
C CYS A 309 7.26 0.55 -4.07
N PRO A 310 8.25 0.97 -4.89
CA PRO A 310 9.35 1.82 -4.46
C PRO A 310 8.98 3.31 -4.45
N LEU A 311 7.80 3.68 -4.97
CA LEU A 311 7.33 5.06 -5.05
C LEU A 311 6.87 5.58 -3.70
N GLY A 312 6.68 6.90 -3.62
CA GLY A 312 6.20 7.58 -2.42
C GLY A 312 7.36 8.16 -1.62
N ASN A 313 7.00 8.85 -0.54
CA ASN A 313 7.96 9.60 0.25
C ASN A 313 7.59 9.65 1.74
N PRO A 314 8.54 10.03 2.63
CA PRO A 314 8.30 10.08 4.07
C PRO A 314 7.17 11.04 4.51
N GLY A 315 6.81 12.05 3.70
CA GLY A 315 5.72 12.97 4.01
C GLY A 315 4.33 12.31 4.01
N MET A 316 4.21 11.14 3.38
CA MET A 316 2.99 10.34 3.40
C MET A 316 2.72 9.66 4.76
N ALA A 317 3.66 9.73 5.70
CA ALA A 317 3.51 9.25 7.08
C ALA A 317 2.63 10.21 7.93
N THR A 318 1.45 10.53 7.41
CA THR A 318 0.46 11.42 8.01
C THR A 318 -0.85 10.67 8.26
N ALA A 319 -1.59 11.06 9.29
CA ALA A 319 -2.89 10.46 9.58
C ALA A 319 -3.85 10.66 8.40
N GLY A 320 -4.62 9.63 8.06
CA GLY A 320 -5.55 9.66 6.93
C GLY A 320 -4.97 9.21 5.59
N SER A 321 -3.65 9.09 5.44
CA SER A 321 -3.00 8.60 4.20
C SER A 321 -3.50 7.19 3.84
N GLY A 322 -3.65 6.31 4.84
CA GLY A 322 -4.26 4.98 4.64
C GLY A 322 -5.72 5.03 4.17
N ASP A 323 -6.52 5.96 4.70
CA ASP A 323 -7.93 6.13 4.29
C ASP A 323 -8.02 6.53 2.81
N VAL A 324 -7.10 7.41 2.35
CA VAL A 324 -7.00 7.81 0.95
C VAL A 324 -6.65 6.62 0.06
N LEU A 325 -5.63 5.83 0.44
CA LEU A 325 -5.26 4.62 -0.28
C LEU A 325 -6.45 3.66 -0.43
N SER A 326 -7.18 3.41 0.65
CA SER A 326 -8.36 2.54 0.66
C SER A 326 -9.46 3.04 -0.28
N GLY A 327 -9.71 4.36 -0.30
CA GLY A 327 -10.64 4.99 -1.23
C GLY A 327 -10.22 4.84 -2.69
N VAL A 328 -8.93 5.03 -2.99
CA VAL A 328 -8.37 4.85 -4.34
C VAL A 328 -8.53 3.42 -4.82
N ILE A 329 -8.11 2.43 -4.02
CA ILE A 329 -8.24 1.00 -4.38
C ILE A 329 -9.73 0.65 -4.59
N GLY A 330 -10.61 1.11 -3.70
CA GLY A 330 -12.06 0.91 -3.84
C GLY A 330 -12.62 1.50 -5.13
N ALA A 331 -12.18 2.69 -5.53
CA ALA A 331 -12.60 3.31 -6.78
C ALA A 331 -12.12 2.54 -8.02
N LEU A 332 -10.92 1.96 -7.97
CA LEU A 332 -10.37 1.15 -9.06
C LEU A 332 -11.14 -0.17 -9.21
N LEU A 333 -11.46 -0.83 -8.09
CA LEU A 333 -12.37 -1.97 -8.08
C LEU A 333 -13.75 -1.60 -8.67
N ALA A 334 -14.32 -0.45 -8.29
CA ALA A 334 -15.61 0.00 -8.81
C ALA A 334 -15.57 0.27 -10.33
N GLN A 335 -14.41 0.62 -10.86
CA GLN A 335 -14.18 0.76 -12.31
C GLN A 335 -13.99 -0.57 -13.03
N GLY A 336 -14.00 -1.70 -12.31
CA GLY A 336 -13.94 -3.04 -12.87
C GLY A 336 -12.53 -3.63 -12.96
N LEU A 337 -11.54 -3.05 -12.28
CA LEU A 337 -10.21 -3.67 -12.20
C LEU A 337 -10.28 -4.92 -11.31
N GLU A 338 -9.56 -5.96 -11.72
CA GLU A 338 -9.36 -7.14 -10.89
C GLU A 338 -8.62 -6.78 -9.58
N PRO A 339 -8.88 -7.45 -8.45
CA PRO A 339 -8.35 -7.05 -7.15
C PRO A 339 -6.83 -6.89 -7.08
N TRP A 340 -6.08 -7.77 -7.76
CA TRP A 340 -4.63 -7.64 -7.84
C TRP A 340 -4.20 -6.36 -8.57
N ASP A 341 -4.79 -6.10 -9.73
CA ASP A 341 -4.46 -4.93 -10.55
C ASP A 341 -4.91 -3.64 -9.86
N ALA A 342 -6.07 -3.66 -9.18
CA ALA A 342 -6.56 -2.54 -8.37
C ALA A 342 -5.62 -2.22 -7.20
N ALA A 343 -5.08 -3.24 -6.52
CA ALA A 343 -4.10 -3.03 -5.44
C ALA A 343 -2.79 -2.44 -5.96
N LEU A 344 -2.21 -3.01 -7.03
CA LEU A 344 -0.96 -2.49 -7.60
C LEU A 344 -1.12 -1.06 -8.12
N THR A 345 -2.16 -0.82 -8.91
CA THR A 345 -2.46 0.50 -9.51
C THR A 345 -2.80 1.52 -8.44
N GLY A 346 -3.58 1.13 -7.42
CA GLY A 346 -3.97 2.02 -6.34
C GLY A 346 -2.80 2.44 -5.47
N VAL A 347 -1.89 1.52 -5.13
CA VAL A 347 -0.66 1.84 -4.40
C VAL A 347 0.25 2.74 -5.24
N ALA A 348 0.43 2.45 -6.52
CA ALA A 348 1.23 3.28 -7.42
C ALA A 348 0.66 4.70 -7.53
N ALA A 349 -0.64 4.84 -7.77
CA ALA A 349 -1.30 6.13 -7.91
C ALA A 349 -1.30 6.96 -6.62
N HIS A 350 -1.52 6.31 -5.48
CA HIS A 350 -1.44 6.94 -4.17
C HIS A 350 -0.02 7.46 -3.89
N ALA A 351 1.00 6.65 -4.17
CA ALA A 351 2.40 7.01 -3.98
C ALA A 351 2.84 8.15 -4.91
N ALA A 352 2.54 8.06 -6.21
CA ALA A 352 2.85 9.11 -7.17
C ALA A 352 2.13 10.44 -6.84
N ALA A 353 0.87 10.39 -6.40
CA ALA A 353 0.17 11.60 -5.94
C ALA A 353 0.83 12.18 -4.68
N GLY A 354 1.34 11.34 -3.78
CA GLY A 354 2.14 11.74 -2.65
C GLY A 354 3.46 12.40 -3.05
N ASP A 355 4.14 11.90 -4.08
CA ASP A 355 5.39 12.48 -4.58
C ASP A 355 5.16 13.86 -5.23
N LEU A 356 4.07 14.02 -5.98
CA LEU A 356 3.66 15.33 -6.49
C LEU A 356 3.33 16.31 -5.36
N ALA A 357 2.61 15.86 -4.33
CA ALA A 357 2.31 16.66 -3.16
C ALA A 357 3.57 17.08 -2.40
N ALA A 358 4.54 16.17 -2.24
CA ALA A 358 5.84 16.48 -1.63
C ALA A 358 6.63 17.49 -2.48
N GLY A 359 6.58 17.38 -3.81
CA GLY A 359 7.20 18.34 -4.72
C GLY A 359 6.62 19.75 -4.58
N GLN A 360 5.32 19.87 -4.29
CA GLN A 360 4.66 21.18 -4.11
C GLN A 360 4.82 21.74 -2.69
N PHE A 361 4.64 20.92 -1.66
CA PHE A 361 4.49 21.38 -0.27
C PHE A 361 5.67 21.01 0.64
N GLY A 362 6.63 20.22 0.14
CA GLY A 362 7.64 19.55 0.96
C GLY A 362 7.03 18.41 1.78
N GLN A 363 7.87 17.59 2.43
CA GLN A 363 7.41 16.36 3.09
C GLN A 363 6.80 16.57 4.49
N ARG A 364 7.32 17.50 5.30
CA ARG A 364 6.99 17.60 6.74
C ARG A 364 5.59 18.12 7.05
N GLY A 365 4.96 18.83 6.13
CA GLY A 365 3.66 19.48 6.32
C GLY A 365 2.52 18.82 5.55
N MET A 366 2.78 17.70 4.88
CA MET A 366 1.79 17.05 4.03
C MET A 366 0.60 16.51 4.83
N LEU A 367 -0.57 16.71 4.26
CA LEU A 367 -1.83 16.18 4.74
C LEU A 367 -2.34 15.10 3.77
N ALA A 368 -3.18 14.20 4.26
CA ALA A 368 -3.85 13.20 3.42
C ALA A 368 -4.71 13.86 2.31
N SER A 369 -5.29 15.03 2.58
CA SER A 369 -6.02 15.82 1.58
C SER A 369 -5.14 16.31 0.44
N ASP A 370 -3.83 16.51 0.67
CA ASP A 370 -2.90 16.96 -0.38
C ASP A 370 -2.68 15.82 -1.38
N ILE A 371 -2.52 14.59 -0.88
CA ILE A 371 -2.46 13.38 -1.72
C ILE A 371 -3.76 13.27 -2.55
N THR A 372 -4.91 13.43 -1.90
CA THR A 372 -6.23 13.38 -2.55
C THR A 372 -6.38 14.42 -3.66
N ALA A 373 -5.85 15.63 -3.46
CA ALA A 373 -5.90 16.72 -4.43
C ALA A 373 -5.08 16.42 -5.70
N PHE A 374 -4.00 15.64 -5.58
CA PHE A 374 -3.12 15.28 -6.69
C PHE A 374 -3.53 14.00 -7.45
N LEU A 375 -4.43 13.18 -6.91
CA LEU A 375 -4.93 11.98 -7.58
C LEU A 375 -5.37 12.21 -9.05
N PRO A 376 -6.12 13.28 -9.39
CA PRO A 376 -6.51 13.52 -10.79
C PRO A 376 -5.34 13.79 -11.74
N ALA A 377 -4.20 14.29 -11.25
CA ALA A 377 -3.03 14.51 -12.11
C ALA A 377 -2.36 13.19 -12.50
N VAL A 378 -2.52 12.15 -11.67
CA VAL A 378 -1.89 10.84 -11.83
C VAL A 378 -2.82 9.85 -12.54
N LEU A 379 -4.12 9.90 -12.24
CA LEU A 379 -5.12 8.93 -12.71
C LEU A 379 -5.77 9.27 -14.06
N ASN A 380 -5.37 10.36 -14.71
CA ASN A 380 -5.87 10.74 -16.03
C ASN A 380 -4.78 10.54 -17.09
N PRO A 381 -4.78 9.41 -17.82
CA PRO A 381 -4.01 9.30 -19.06
C PRO A 381 -4.46 10.38 -20.02
N VAL A 382 -3.51 11.09 -20.62
CA VAL A 382 -3.77 12.06 -21.69
C VAL A 382 -4.02 11.35 -23.01
#